data_AF-A0A928M652-F1
#
_entry.id   AF-A0A928M652-F1
#
_cell.length_a   1.000
_cell.length_b   1.000
_cell.length_c   1.000
_cell.angle_alpha   90.00
_cell.angle_beta   90.00
_cell.angle_gamma   90.00
#
_symmetry.space_group_name_H-M   'P 1'
#
loop_
_entity.id
_entity.type
_entity.pdbx_description
1 polymer ?
#
loop_
_entity_poly.entity_id
_entity_poly.type
_entity_poly.pdbx_seq_one_letter_code
_entity_poly.pdbx_strand_id
1 'polypeptide(L)'
;MGGKLDKAKLRLKSVPSDYTFSEAKSLMEGIGFVEYNKGKSSGSRVMFVKDGIKILLHKPHPKNEMKKYAVRQLKEQLESMGEL
;
A
#
# COMPACT_ATOMS: atom_id res chain seq x y z
N MET A 1 -2.93 -17.97 16.17
CA MET A 1 -1.96 -16.84 16.20
C MET A 1 -1.93 -16.22 14.82
N GLY A 2 -2.49 -15.02 14.63
CA GLY A 2 -2.33 -14.27 13.38
C GLY A 2 -1.31 -13.17 13.61
N GLY A 3 -0.24 -13.16 12.81
CA GLY A 3 0.81 -12.16 12.91
C GLY A 3 0.29 -10.75 12.58
N LYS A 4 1.08 -9.72 12.87
CA LYS A 4 0.74 -8.32 12.51
C LYS A 4 0.48 -8.19 11.00
N LEU A 5 1.20 -8.97 10.19
CA LEU A 5 1.05 -9.01 8.73
C LEU A 5 -0.30 -9.59 8.29
N ASP A 6 -0.73 -10.72 8.87
CA ASP A 6 -2.01 -11.35 8.53
C ASP A 6 -3.19 -10.42 8.82
N LYS A 7 -3.14 -9.70 9.95
CA LYS A 7 -4.14 -8.70 10.30
C LYS A 7 -4.17 -7.53 9.31
N ALA A 8 -3.00 -7.08 8.84
CA ALA A 8 -2.92 -6.03 7.84
C ALA A 8 -3.49 -6.48 6.48
N LYS A 9 -3.20 -7.72 6.05
CA LYS A 9 -3.78 -8.30 4.82
C LYS A 9 -5.30 -8.40 4.91
N LEU A 10 -5.83 -8.94 6.01
CA LEU A 10 -7.27 -9.03 6.26
C LEU A 10 -7.95 -7.65 6.25
N ARG A 11 -7.31 -6.65 6.87
CA ARG A 11 -7.83 -5.29 6.87
C ARG A 11 -7.89 -4.70 5.46
N LEU A 12 -6.86 -4.88 4.63
CA LEU A 12 -6.90 -4.43 3.23
C LEU A 12 -7.99 -5.16 2.42
N LYS A 13 -8.20 -6.47 2.63
CA LYS A 13 -9.25 -7.26 1.95
C LYS A 13 -10.65 -6.69 2.14
N SER A 14 -10.93 -6.12 3.31
CA SER A 14 -12.20 -5.46 3.64
C SER A 14 -12.40 -4.10 2.94
N VAL A 15 -11.37 -3.55 2.29
CA VAL A 15 -11.39 -2.23 1.63
C VAL A 15 -11.97 -1.11 2.53
N PRO A 16 -11.34 -0.86 3.69
CA PRO A 16 -11.83 0.14 4.65
C PRO A 16 -11.82 1.54 4.05
N SER A 17 -12.81 2.36 4.40
CA SER A 17 -12.90 3.75 3.97
C SER A 17 -11.89 4.67 4.66
N ASP A 18 -11.43 4.27 5.85
CA ASP A 18 -10.46 4.93 6.71
C ASP A 18 -9.03 4.40 6.51
N TYR A 19 -8.78 3.61 5.45
CA TYR A 19 -7.46 3.03 5.21
C TYR A 19 -6.41 4.11 4.97
N THR A 20 -5.33 4.10 5.74
CA THR A 20 -4.31 5.14 5.67
C THR A 20 -3.12 4.75 4.80
N PHE A 21 -2.40 5.76 4.29
CA PHE A 21 -1.14 5.53 3.60
C PHE A 21 -0.11 4.81 4.48
N SER A 22 -0.07 5.10 5.79
CA SER A 22 0.83 4.45 6.74
C SER A 22 0.57 2.94 6.87
N GLU A 23 -0.71 2.54 6.87
CA GLU A 23 -1.08 1.12 6.87
C GLU A 23 -0.70 0.45 5.56
N ALA A 24 -0.97 1.09 4.42
CA ALA A 24 -0.54 0.61 3.11
C ALA A 24 0.98 0.41 3.06
N LYS A 25 1.75 1.41 3.51
CA LYS A 25 3.22 1.34 3.57
C LYS A 25 3.69 0.18 4.44
N SER A 26 3.15 0.05 5.66
CA SER A 26 3.55 -1.01 6.60
C SER A 26 3.26 -2.40 6.06
N LEU A 27 2.12 -2.58 5.37
CA LEU A 27 1.78 -3.82 4.69
C LEU A 27 2.75 -4.12 3.56
N MET A 28 3.02 -3.13 2.69
CA MET A 28 3.93 -3.25 1.55
C MET A 28 5.34 -3.64 1.99
N GLU A 29 5.89 -2.98 3.02
CA GLU A 29 7.18 -3.33 3.61
C GLU A 29 7.16 -4.73 4.23
N GLY A 30 6.06 -5.10 4.90
CA GLY A 30 5.89 -6.41 5.53
C GLY A 30 5.82 -7.59 4.55
N ILE A 31 5.40 -7.36 3.29
CA ILE A 31 5.46 -8.37 2.22
C ILE A 31 6.73 -8.26 1.36
N GLY A 32 7.67 -7.36 1.70
CA GLY A 32 8.98 -7.25 1.07
C GLY A 32 9.11 -6.22 -0.05
N PHE A 33 8.13 -5.32 -0.23
CA PHE A 33 8.35 -4.15 -1.09
C PHE A 33 9.20 -3.09 -0.39
N VAL A 34 10.07 -2.45 -1.16
CA VAL A 34 10.89 -1.34 -0.67
C VAL A 34 10.37 -0.03 -1.24
N GLU A 35 10.24 0.99 -0.38
CA GLU A 35 9.89 2.34 -0.81
C GLU A 35 11.06 2.94 -1.63
N TYR A 36 10.77 3.29 -2.89
CA TYR A 36 11.69 3.96 -3.80
C TYR A 36 11.25 5.41 -4.01
N ASN A 37 11.95 6.34 -3.38
CA ASN A 37 11.78 7.77 -3.59
C ASN A 37 12.91 8.32 -4.47
N LYS A 38 12.65 8.52 -5.76
CA LYS A 38 13.55 9.32 -6.61
C LYS A 38 13.38 10.78 -6.19
N GLY A 39 14.40 11.36 -5.56
CA GLY A 39 14.33 12.64 -4.85
C GLY A 39 13.86 13.86 -5.67
N LYS A 40 13.56 14.94 -4.93
CA LYS A 40 13.18 16.30 -5.38
C LYS A 40 11.99 16.40 -6.34
N SER A 41 10.93 15.66 -6.09
CA SER A 41 9.60 16.15 -6.46
C SER A 41 8.75 16.15 -5.19
N SER A 42 8.14 17.29 -4.88
CA SER A 42 7.16 17.49 -3.80
C SER A 42 5.85 16.73 -4.08
N GLY A 43 5.97 15.53 -4.66
CA GLY A 43 4.91 14.83 -5.33
C GLY A 43 4.30 13.80 -4.41
N SER A 44 2.98 13.87 -4.31
CA SER A 44 2.09 12.91 -3.68
C SER A 44 2.17 11.48 -4.26
N ARG A 45 3.28 11.04 -4.86
CA ARG A 45 3.46 9.73 -5.51
C ARG A 45 4.66 9.03 -4.89
N VAL A 46 4.44 7.81 -4.41
CA VAL A 46 5.46 6.95 -3.81
C VAL A 46 5.51 5.66 -4.61
N MET A 47 6.70 5.24 -5.00
CA MET A 47 6.90 3.98 -5.69
C MET A 47 7.35 2.92 -4.68
N PHE A 48 6.77 1.74 -4.78
CA PHE A 48 7.18 0.54 -4.07
C PHE A 48 7.71 -0.47 -5.09
N VAL A 49 8.86 -1.09 -4.79
CA VAL A 49 9.52 -2.03 -5.71
C VAL A 49 9.82 -3.35 -5.00
N LYS A 50 9.49 -4.48 -5.65
CA LYS A 50 9.83 -5.85 -5.23
C LYS A 50 10.04 -6.70 -6.48
N ASP A 51 11.17 -7.39 -6.61
CA ASP A 51 11.45 -8.34 -7.70
C ASP A 51 11.14 -7.81 -9.13
N GLY A 52 11.41 -6.52 -9.38
CA GLY A 52 11.12 -5.86 -10.65
C GLY A 52 9.68 -5.35 -10.82
N ILE A 53 8.76 -5.73 -9.93
CA ILE A 53 7.39 -5.21 -9.83
C ILE A 53 7.41 -3.82 -9.21
N LYS A 54 6.65 -2.90 -9.79
CA LYS A 54 6.53 -1.51 -9.32
C LYS A 54 5.07 -1.18 -9.04
N ILE A 55 4.77 -0.78 -7.80
CA ILE A 55 3.46 -0.26 -7.39
C ILE A 55 3.61 1.22 -7.09
N LEU A 56 2.73 2.05 -7.66
CA LEU A 56 2.69 3.49 -7.40
C LEU A 56 1.50 3.79 -6.51
N LEU A 57 1.76 4.32 -5.32
CA LEU A 57 0.74 4.80 -4.40
C LEU A 57 0.73 6.32 -4.34
N HIS A 58 -0.46 6.88 -4.21
CA HIS A 58 -0.62 8.31 -3.99
C HIS A 58 -0.68 8.61 -2.49
N LYS A 59 0.25 9.44 -1.99
CA LYS A 59 0.19 10.03 -0.64
C LYS A 59 -1.00 10.99 -0.61
N PRO A 60 -2.01 10.78 0.25
CA PRO A 60 -3.10 11.72 0.37
C PRO A 60 -2.61 12.99 1.09
N HIS A 61 -3.11 14.15 0.68
CA HIS A 61 -2.82 15.45 1.28
C HIS A 61 -4.13 16.22 1.45
N PRO A 62 -4.41 16.85 2.62
CA PRO A 62 -3.73 16.75 3.92
C PRO A 62 -4.21 15.59 4.81
N LYS A 63 -5.26 14.86 4.40
CA LYS A 63 -5.78 13.70 5.13
C LYS A 63 -4.85 12.50 4.91
N ASN A 64 -4.57 11.70 5.93
CA ASN A 64 -3.74 10.48 5.81
C ASN A 64 -4.49 9.31 5.15
N GLU A 65 -5.81 9.43 4.99
CA GLU A 65 -6.70 8.41 4.42
C GLU A 65 -6.57 8.34 2.90
N MET A 66 -6.40 7.14 2.38
CA MET A 66 -6.39 6.85 0.96
C MET A 66 -7.82 6.88 0.42
N LYS A 67 -7.97 7.37 -0.81
CA LYS A 67 -9.26 7.29 -1.50
C LYS A 67 -9.64 5.81 -1.66
N LYS A 68 -10.90 5.46 -1.43
CA LYS A 68 -11.41 4.08 -1.50
C LYS A 68 -11.02 3.35 -2.80
N TYR A 69 -11.00 4.04 -3.95
CA TYR A 69 -10.56 3.44 -5.21
C TYR A 69 -9.08 3.02 -5.17
N ALA A 70 -8.21 3.80 -4.51
CA ALA A 70 -6.78 3.49 -4.41
C ALA A 70 -6.56 2.28 -3.49
N VAL A 71 -7.39 2.14 -2.44
CA VAL A 71 -7.41 0.95 -1.58
C VAL A 71 -7.83 -0.29 -2.38
N ARG A 72 -8.87 -0.18 -3.22
CA ARG A 72 -9.30 -1.26 -4.12
C ARG A 72 -8.22 -1.66 -5.11
N GLN A 73 -7.60 -0.68 -5.77
CA GLN A 73 -6.52 -0.94 -6.72
C GLN A 73 -5.33 -1.62 -6.07
N LEU A 74 -4.92 -1.18 -4.87
CA LEU A 74 -3.86 -1.84 -4.11
C LEU A 74 -4.23 -3.29 -3.78
N LYS A 75 -5.46 -3.53 -3.32
CA LYS A 75 -5.97 -4.88 -3.06
C LYS A 75 -5.88 -5.77 -4.31
N GLU A 76 -6.44 -5.32 -5.43
CA GLU A 76 -6.46 -6.07 -6.69
C GLU A 76 -5.04 -6.40 -7.20
N GLN A 77 -4.11 -5.45 -7.09
CA GLN A 77 -2.71 -5.66 -7.45
C GLN A 77 -2.07 -6.75 -6.59
N LEU A 78 -2.28 -6.71 -5.27
CA LEU A 78 -1.70 -7.70 -4.36
C LEU A 78 -2.35 -9.09 -4.50
N GLU A 79 -3.67 -9.16 -4.76
CA GLU A 79 -4.36 -10.42 -5.08
C GLU A 79 -3.82 -11.02 -6.38
N SER A 80 -3.61 -10.21 -7.42
CA SER A 80 -3.03 -10.66 -8.69
C SER A 80 -1.58 -11.16 -8.54
N MET A 81 -0.86 -10.73 -7.49
CA MET A 81 0.50 -11.18 -7.19
C MET A 81 0.54 -12.41 -6.26
N GLY A 82 -0.60 -12.86 -5.73
CA GLY A 82 -0.66 -13.92 -4.73
C GLY A 82 -0.16 -13.51 -3.34
N GLU A 83 -0.04 -12.20 -3.08
CA GLU A 83 0.44 -11.64 -1.81
C GLU A 83 -0.69 -11.46 -0.78
N LEU A 84 -1.94 -11.53 -1.22
CA LEU A 84 -3.13 -11.35 -0.40
C LEU A 84 -3.94 -12.65 -0.31
#